data_AF-A0A379GD09-F1
#
_entry.id   AF-A0A379GD09-F1
#
_cell.length_a   1.000
_cell.length_b   1.000
_cell.length_c   1.000
_cell.angle_alpha   90.00
_cell.angle_beta   90.00
_cell.angle_gamma   90.00
#
_symmetry.space_group_name_H-M   'P 1'
#
loop_
_entity.id
_entity.type
_entity.pdbx_description
1 polymer ?
#
loop_
_entity_poly.entity_id
_entity_poly.type
_entity_poly.pdbx_seq_one_letter_code
_entity_poly.pdbx_strand_id
1 'polypeptide(L)'
;MDYGYAALNKLREDMLNVMFDAHLTPDLAESKITDFLSSYPQRKKEVSSIITQYFTSAENADFDREKVAKMKKLFQRVIYDLDQLVSCLEIRDYYGFQSLYAHNTNERFTQSLYEATDHLSDNVVNHAIEAAQGNYQRALIFAFIFMSVFILFTVFVMLWIRHHIVLRIKQVIDYMSDISQGNLLENSTIKAKGNNEIDQLINGIQYMRSELSLIVNAIRGTSHHIYNGVQELSAGNNDLSSRTQEQASALEETASSMEQLTATVKNNTESAREVSHLINQTSNIASKGGGCYP
;
A
#
# COMPACT_ATOMS: atom_id res chain seq x y z
N MET A 1 49.46 -22.13 14.78
CA MET A 1 50.38 -22.74 15.75
C MET A 1 51.26 -23.80 15.09
N ASP A 2 50.68 -24.63 14.21
CA ASP A 2 51.39 -25.63 13.39
C ASP A 2 52.64 -25.09 12.66
N TYR A 3 52.58 -23.85 12.16
CA TYR A 3 53.74 -23.20 11.53
C TYR A 3 54.92 -22.97 12.47
N GLY A 4 54.67 -22.56 13.72
CA GLY A 4 55.75 -22.32 14.71
C GLY A 4 56.39 -23.63 15.18
N TYR A 5 55.57 -24.68 15.32
CA TYR A 5 56.03 -26.02 15.65
C TYR A 5 56.84 -26.66 14.51
N ALA A 6 56.34 -26.59 13.27
CA ALA A 6 57.04 -27.09 12.09
C ALA A 6 58.39 -26.38 11.90
N ALA A 7 58.44 -25.06 12.12
CA ALA A 7 59.68 -24.29 12.04
C ALA A 7 60.70 -24.68 13.12
N LEU A 8 60.24 -24.94 14.36
CA LEU A 8 61.07 -25.41 15.47
C LEU A 8 61.64 -26.82 15.21
N ASN A 9 60.80 -27.76 14.76
CA ASN A 9 61.25 -29.11 14.41
C ASN A 9 62.26 -29.08 13.26
N LYS A 10 61.98 -28.31 12.21
CA LYS A 10 62.88 -28.14 11.08
C LYS A 10 64.24 -27.56 11.50
N LEU A 11 64.25 -26.58 12.42
CA LEU A 11 65.49 -26.03 12.97
C LEU A 11 66.34 -27.09 13.66
N ARG A 12 65.70 -27.98 14.43
CA ARG A 12 66.37 -29.07 15.13
C ARG A 12 66.85 -30.18 14.20
N GLU A 13 66.05 -30.54 13.21
CA GLU A 13 66.43 -31.53 12.17
C GLU A 13 67.64 -31.05 11.38
N ASP A 14 67.63 -29.79 10.94
CA ASP A 14 68.77 -29.20 10.24
C ASP A 14 70.03 -29.20 11.11
N MET A 15 69.88 -28.87 12.41
CA MET A 15 70.98 -28.88 13.37
C MET A 15 71.58 -30.29 13.56
N LEU A 16 70.72 -31.30 13.66
CA LEU A 16 71.11 -32.70 13.79
C LEU A 16 71.82 -33.19 12.53
N ASN A 17 71.28 -32.87 11.35
CA ASN A 17 71.87 -33.22 10.05
C ASN A 17 73.25 -32.60 9.88
N VAL A 18 73.41 -31.33 10.23
CA VAL A 18 74.69 -30.62 10.19
C VAL A 18 75.71 -31.28 11.13
N MET A 19 75.30 -31.71 12.33
CA MET A 19 76.19 -32.42 13.25
C MET A 19 76.58 -33.83 12.79
N PHE A 20 75.63 -34.59 12.23
CA PHE A 20 75.94 -35.91 11.66
C PHE A 20 76.90 -35.81 10.47
N ASP A 21 76.65 -34.86 9.56
CA ASP A 21 77.53 -34.61 8.42
C ASP A 21 78.94 -34.19 8.87
N ALA A 22 79.04 -33.42 9.96
CA ALA A 22 80.30 -33.02 10.58
C ALA A 22 81.07 -34.17 11.22
N HIS A 23 80.36 -35.17 11.74
CA HIS A 23 80.98 -36.38 12.28
C HIS A 23 81.44 -37.35 11.18
N LEU A 24 80.68 -37.47 10.08
CA LEU A 24 80.92 -38.43 9.00
C LEU A 24 81.89 -37.90 7.93
N THR A 25 81.83 -36.62 7.60
CA THR A 25 82.61 -35.97 6.52
C THR A 25 83.13 -34.59 6.97
N PRO A 26 84.25 -34.54 7.72
CA PRO A 26 84.74 -33.30 8.34
C PRO A 26 85.01 -32.16 7.34
N ASP A 27 85.57 -32.48 6.16
CA ASP A 27 85.96 -31.48 5.15
C ASP A 27 84.76 -30.81 4.44
N LEU A 28 83.62 -31.49 4.33
CA LEU A 28 82.42 -30.97 3.65
C LEU A 28 81.47 -30.27 4.63
N ALA A 29 81.63 -30.51 5.92
CA ALA A 29 80.73 -30.04 6.95
C ALA A 29 81.04 -28.62 7.42
N GLU A 30 82.27 -28.13 7.26
CA GLU A 30 82.66 -26.81 7.77
C GLU A 30 81.87 -25.66 7.11
N SER A 31 81.61 -25.77 5.80
CA SER A 31 80.71 -24.84 5.08
C SER A 31 79.29 -24.94 5.63
N LYS A 32 78.75 -26.16 5.80
CA LYS A 32 77.38 -26.36 6.27
C LYS A 32 77.16 -25.87 7.69
N ILE A 33 78.14 -26.04 8.59
CA ILE A 33 78.05 -25.52 9.94
C ILE A 33 78.08 -23.99 9.93
N THR A 34 78.96 -23.39 9.14
CA THR A 34 79.05 -21.92 9.02
C THR A 34 77.74 -21.32 8.48
N ASP A 35 77.15 -21.95 7.46
CA ASP A 35 75.87 -21.56 6.89
C ASP A 35 74.71 -21.71 7.91
N PHE A 36 74.69 -22.80 8.67
CA PHE A 36 73.70 -23.00 9.72
C PHE A 36 73.83 -21.98 10.86
N LEU A 37 75.04 -21.75 11.35
CA LEU A 37 75.31 -20.79 12.43
C LEU A 37 74.93 -19.35 12.02
N SER A 38 75.17 -18.96 10.77
CA SER A 38 74.78 -17.63 10.28
C SER A 38 73.26 -17.44 10.17
N SER A 39 72.52 -18.51 9.86
CA SER A 39 71.06 -18.47 9.71
C SER A 39 70.29 -18.71 11.01
N TYR A 40 70.90 -19.33 12.02
CA TYR A 40 70.27 -19.68 13.29
C TYR A 40 69.63 -18.49 14.03
N PRO A 41 70.28 -17.33 14.22
CA PRO A 41 69.68 -16.20 14.96
C PRO A 41 68.37 -15.71 14.34
N GLN A 42 68.31 -15.66 13.01
CA GLN A 42 67.12 -15.21 12.28
C GLN A 42 65.98 -16.23 12.42
N ARG A 43 66.29 -17.52 12.25
CA ARG A 43 65.30 -18.60 12.38
C ARG A 43 64.76 -18.70 13.81
N LYS A 44 65.63 -18.56 14.81
CA LYS A 44 65.23 -18.49 16.23
C LYS A 44 64.27 -17.33 16.49
N LYS A 45 64.57 -16.14 15.95
CA LYS A 45 63.72 -14.96 16.10
C LYS A 45 62.33 -15.18 15.49
N GLU A 46 62.27 -15.79 14.32
CA GLU A 46 61.01 -16.13 13.64
C GLU A 46 60.15 -17.09 14.48
N VAL A 47 60.73 -18.21 14.92
CA VAL A 47 60.05 -19.19 15.78
C VAL A 47 59.56 -18.55 17.08
N SER A 48 60.41 -17.76 17.74
CA SER A 48 60.06 -17.04 18.97
C SER A 48 58.92 -16.04 18.75
N SER A 49 58.91 -15.33 17.62
CA SER A 49 57.84 -14.37 17.29
C SER A 49 56.49 -15.07 17.12
N ILE A 50 56.45 -16.16 16.33
CA ILE A 50 55.23 -16.91 16.07
C ILE A 50 54.64 -17.50 17.37
N ILE A 51 55.49 -18.11 18.20
CA ILE A 51 55.05 -18.74 19.44
C ILE A 51 54.66 -17.70 20.51
N THR A 52 55.35 -16.55 20.56
CA THR A 52 54.97 -15.46 21.47
C THR A 52 53.62 -14.85 21.08
N GLN A 53 53.36 -14.63 19.79
CA GLN A 53 52.06 -14.15 19.32
C GLN A 53 50.93 -15.11 19.72
N TYR A 54 51.18 -16.43 19.64
CA TYR A 54 50.24 -17.43 20.11
C TYR A 54 49.96 -17.32 21.61
N PHE A 55 50.99 -17.16 22.46
CA PHE A 55 50.78 -16.97 23.90
C PHE A 55 49.96 -15.71 24.22
N THR A 56 50.24 -14.60 23.53
CA THR A 56 49.46 -13.36 23.71
C THR A 56 47.99 -13.55 23.31
N SER A 57 47.73 -14.26 22.21
CA SER A 57 46.36 -14.59 21.80
C SER A 57 45.67 -15.52 22.80
N ALA A 58 46.38 -16.49 23.38
CA ALA A 58 45.84 -17.39 24.40
C ALA A 58 45.52 -16.67 25.72
N GLU A 59 46.36 -15.72 26.15
CA GLU A 59 46.11 -14.90 27.35
C GLU A 59 44.86 -14.01 27.19
N ASN A 60 44.59 -13.51 25.98
CA ASN A 60 43.43 -12.68 25.69
C ASN A 60 42.11 -13.47 25.55
N ALA A 61 42.19 -14.79 25.32
CA ALA A 61 41.04 -15.67 25.09
C ALA A 61 40.54 -16.38 26.37
N ASP A 62 40.86 -15.85 27.56
CA ASP A 62 40.49 -16.38 28.88
C ASP A 62 40.96 -17.83 29.14
N PHE A 63 42.15 -18.18 28.65
CA PHE A 63 42.75 -19.49 28.87
C PHE A 63 43.30 -19.64 30.30
N ASP A 64 43.44 -20.88 30.77
CA ASP A 64 44.07 -21.22 32.05
C ASP A 64 45.50 -20.64 32.13
N ARG A 65 45.64 -19.57 32.92
CA ARG A 65 46.89 -18.83 33.08
C ARG A 65 48.02 -19.72 33.60
N GLU A 66 47.71 -20.75 34.38
CA GLU A 66 48.72 -21.67 34.92
C GLU A 66 49.31 -22.54 33.81
N LYS A 67 48.45 -23.05 32.91
CA LYS A 67 48.88 -23.83 31.74
C LYS A 67 49.67 -22.98 30.74
N VAL A 68 49.21 -21.76 30.42
CA VAL A 68 49.97 -20.85 29.54
C VAL A 68 51.35 -20.54 30.14
N ALA A 69 51.42 -20.25 31.45
CA ALA A 69 52.68 -20.01 32.13
C ALA A 69 53.63 -21.22 32.07
N LYS A 70 53.11 -22.44 32.23
CA LYS A 70 53.88 -23.69 32.11
C LYS A 70 54.40 -23.88 30.68
N MET A 71 53.58 -23.64 29.65
CA MET A 71 54.01 -23.73 28.25
C MET A 71 55.07 -22.70 27.92
N LYS A 72 54.94 -21.46 28.41
CA LYS A 72 55.95 -20.40 28.24
C LYS A 72 57.29 -20.80 28.86
N LYS A 73 57.28 -21.38 30.06
CA LYS A 73 58.50 -21.92 30.71
C LYS A 73 59.12 -23.06 29.90
N LEU A 74 58.31 -24.00 29.40
CA LEU A 74 58.80 -25.09 28.55
C LEU A 74 59.38 -24.57 27.24
N PHE A 75 58.75 -23.58 26.60
CA PHE A 75 59.27 -22.95 25.38
C PHE A 75 60.62 -22.27 25.62
N GLN A 76 60.72 -21.48 26.69
CA GLN A 76 61.98 -20.84 27.07
C GLN A 76 63.08 -21.88 27.32
N ARG A 77 62.73 -23.02 27.92
CA ARG A 77 63.66 -24.12 28.13
C ARG A 77 64.13 -24.74 26.81
N VAL A 78 63.22 -24.97 25.86
CA VAL A 78 63.56 -25.50 24.53
C VAL A 78 64.50 -24.56 23.77
N ILE A 79 64.21 -23.26 23.78
CA ILE A 79 65.09 -22.26 23.14
C ILE A 79 66.46 -22.23 23.80
N TYR A 80 66.52 -22.33 25.13
CA TYR A 80 67.78 -22.40 25.86
C TYR A 80 68.59 -23.66 25.50
N ASP A 81 67.93 -24.82 25.46
CA ASP A 81 68.58 -26.08 25.09
C ASP A 81 69.10 -26.02 23.63
N LEU A 82 68.35 -25.37 22.71
CA LEU A 82 68.82 -25.13 21.34
C LEU A 82 70.04 -24.20 21.28
N ASP A 83 70.08 -23.14 22.08
CA ASP A 83 71.26 -22.27 22.15
C ASP A 83 72.49 -23.03 22.65
N GLN A 84 72.32 -23.91 23.64
CA GLN A 84 73.40 -24.75 24.13
C GLN A 84 73.88 -25.75 23.05
N LEU A 85 72.97 -26.35 22.28
CA LEU A 85 73.33 -27.21 21.15
C LEU A 85 74.10 -26.44 20.07
N VAL A 86 73.72 -25.19 19.81
CA VAL A 86 74.44 -24.29 18.88
C VAL A 86 75.84 -23.96 19.42
N SER A 87 75.99 -23.70 20.71
CA SER A 87 77.32 -23.49 21.31
C SER A 87 78.21 -24.73 21.22
N CYS A 88 77.65 -25.95 21.37
CA CYS A 88 78.39 -27.19 21.12
C CYS A 88 78.83 -27.30 19.65
N LEU A 89 77.99 -26.88 18.70
CA LEU A 89 78.30 -26.79 17.27
C LEU A 89 79.45 -25.80 16.99
N GLU A 90 79.45 -24.64 17.65
CA GLU A 90 80.50 -23.61 17.53
C GLU A 90 81.86 -24.14 18.01
N ILE A 91 81.90 -24.82 19.16
CA ILE A 91 83.13 -25.33 19.79
C ILE A 91 83.53 -26.72 19.27
N ARG A 92 82.74 -27.30 18.34
CA ARG A 92 82.93 -28.65 17.77
C ARG A 92 82.90 -29.76 18.83
N ASP A 93 82.11 -29.58 19.87
CA ASP A 93 81.91 -30.55 20.94
C ASP A 93 80.77 -31.54 20.60
N TYR A 94 81.15 -32.61 19.90
CA TYR A 94 80.22 -33.68 19.49
C TYR A 94 79.63 -34.45 20.67
N TYR A 95 80.43 -34.70 21.71
CA TYR A 95 79.98 -35.48 22.87
C TYR A 95 78.99 -34.65 23.73
N GLY A 96 79.29 -33.37 23.93
CA GLY A 96 78.37 -32.42 24.56
C GLY A 96 77.04 -32.34 23.81
N PHE A 97 77.10 -32.20 22.48
CA PHE A 97 75.91 -32.16 21.63
C PHE A 97 75.04 -33.43 21.75
N GLN A 98 75.64 -34.62 21.64
CA GLN A 98 74.90 -35.89 21.70
C GLN A 98 74.22 -36.07 23.07
N SER A 99 74.91 -35.71 24.15
CA SER A 99 74.38 -35.82 25.52
C SER A 99 73.19 -34.88 25.76
N LEU A 100 73.26 -33.67 25.20
CA LEU A 100 72.23 -32.65 25.36
C LEU A 100 71.03 -32.92 24.44
N TYR A 101 71.27 -33.41 23.23
CA TYR A 101 70.21 -33.78 22.28
C TYR A 101 69.36 -34.96 22.79
N ALA A 102 69.96 -35.88 23.55
CA ALA A 102 69.25 -36.99 24.17
C ALA A 102 68.32 -36.56 25.32
N HIS A 103 68.41 -35.32 25.81
CA HIS A 103 67.57 -34.84 26.90
C HIS A 103 66.17 -34.44 26.38
N ASN A 104 65.16 -35.12 26.91
CA ASN A 104 63.82 -35.23 26.33
C ASN A 104 62.88 -34.02 26.56
N THR A 105 63.41 -32.79 26.57
CA THR A 105 62.65 -31.55 26.88
C THR A 105 61.65 -31.17 25.79
N ASN A 106 61.88 -31.60 24.56
CA ASN A 106 61.03 -31.31 23.40
C ASN A 106 59.70 -32.09 23.41
N GLU A 107 59.68 -33.34 23.85
CA GLU A 107 58.44 -34.12 23.94
C GLU A 107 57.46 -33.47 24.92
N ARG A 108 57.99 -32.99 26.06
CA ARG A 108 57.18 -32.32 27.09
C ARG A 108 56.62 -30.99 26.62
N PHE A 109 57.41 -30.21 25.87
CA PHE A 109 56.93 -28.97 25.27
C PHE A 109 55.84 -29.27 24.23
N THR A 110 56.11 -30.20 23.32
CA THR A 110 55.17 -30.63 22.27
C THR A 110 53.84 -31.09 22.85
N GLN A 111 53.87 -31.94 23.87
CA GLN A 111 52.66 -32.40 24.55
C GLN A 111 51.87 -31.24 25.16
N SER A 112 52.54 -30.30 25.83
CA SER A 112 51.87 -29.12 26.41
C SER A 112 51.23 -28.21 25.35
N LEU A 113 51.80 -28.17 24.13
CA LEU A 113 51.24 -27.42 23.01
C LEU A 113 49.99 -28.09 22.44
N TYR A 114 50.01 -29.41 22.27
CA TYR A 114 48.84 -30.17 21.83
C TYR A 114 47.68 -30.04 22.81
N GLU A 115 47.94 -30.21 24.11
CA GLU A 115 46.93 -30.05 25.17
C GLU A 115 46.30 -28.64 25.15
N ALA A 116 47.06 -27.60 24.83
CA ALA A 116 46.53 -26.24 24.77
C ALA A 116 45.77 -25.95 23.48
N THR A 117 46.22 -26.51 22.35
CA THR A 117 45.53 -26.36 21.06
C THR A 117 44.18 -27.06 21.08
N ASP A 118 44.13 -28.27 21.63
CA ASP A 118 42.93 -29.08 21.75
C ASP A 118 41.87 -28.38 22.62
N HIS A 119 42.30 -27.86 23.77
CA HIS A 119 41.43 -27.07 24.64
C HIS A 119 40.94 -25.76 24.00
N LEU A 120 41.74 -25.12 23.13
CA LEU A 120 41.32 -23.92 22.40
C LEU A 120 40.31 -24.26 21.29
N SER A 121 40.50 -25.39 20.61
CA SER A 121 39.55 -25.90 19.62
C SER A 121 38.20 -26.21 20.27
N ASP A 122 38.21 -26.91 21.40
CA ASP A 122 36.98 -27.29 22.10
C ASP A 122 36.27 -26.14 22.80
N ASN A 123 37.01 -25.21 23.42
CA ASN A 123 36.38 -24.15 24.22
C ASN A 123 36.20 -22.82 23.50
N VAL A 124 36.92 -22.55 22.41
CA VAL A 124 36.82 -21.27 21.68
C VAL A 124 36.14 -21.46 20.34
N VAL A 125 36.53 -22.47 19.55
CA VAL A 125 35.96 -22.67 18.20
C VAL A 125 34.57 -23.28 18.30
N ASN A 126 34.38 -24.35 19.08
CA ASN A 126 33.06 -24.98 19.20
C ASN A 126 32.05 -24.08 19.92
N HIS A 127 32.45 -23.37 20.99
CA HIS A 127 31.58 -22.39 21.65
C HIS A 127 31.24 -21.18 20.76
N ALA A 128 32.16 -20.71 19.91
CA ALA A 128 31.85 -19.65 18.95
C ALA A 128 30.84 -20.12 17.88
N ILE A 129 30.91 -21.39 17.47
CA ILE A 129 29.96 -22.00 16.54
C ILE A 129 28.59 -22.22 17.23
N GLU A 130 28.55 -22.70 18.46
CA GLU A 130 27.31 -22.87 19.24
C GLU A 130 26.62 -21.53 19.55
N ALA A 131 27.40 -20.50 19.91
CA ALA A 131 26.89 -19.14 20.10
C ALA A 131 26.35 -18.54 18.77
N ALA A 132 26.96 -18.87 17.63
CA ALA A 132 26.47 -18.47 16.32
C ALA A 132 25.16 -19.19 15.94
N GLN A 133 25.00 -20.48 16.28
CA GLN A 133 23.78 -21.24 16.04
C GLN A 133 22.60 -20.73 16.88
N GLY A 134 22.82 -20.40 18.16
CA GLY A 134 21.80 -19.83 19.03
C GLY A 134 21.25 -18.49 18.56
N ASN A 135 22.14 -17.64 18.00
CA ASN A 135 21.74 -16.36 17.41
C ASN A 135 20.94 -16.54 16.11
N TYR A 136 21.29 -17.55 15.29
CA TYR A 136 20.56 -17.85 14.06
C TYR A 136 19.11 -18.27 14.32
N GLN A 137 18.88 -19.15 15.31
CA GLN A 137 17.52 -19.57 15.68
C GLN A 137 16.68 -18.40 16.22
N ARG A 138 17.27 -17.55 17.07
CA ARG A 138 16.59 -16.34 17.57
C ARG A 138 16.26 -15.35 16.45
N ALA A 139 17.18 -15.17 15.49
CA ALA A 139 16.95 -14.33 14.32
C ALA A 139 15.78 -14.84 13.46
N LEU A 140 15.68 -16.15 13.24
CA LEU A 140 14.55 -16.76 12.52
C LEU A 140 13.23 -16.58 13.27
N ILE A 141 13.20 -16.76 14.60
CA ILE A 141 11.98 -16.54 15.40
C ILE A 141 11.52 -15.08 15.29
N PHE A 142 12.44 -14.12 15.42
CA PHE A 142 12.09 -12.70 15.23
C PHE A 142 11.60 -12.42 13.81
N ALA A 143 12.21 -13.01 12.79
CA ALA A 143 11.75 -12.87 11.40
C ALA A 143 10.31 -13.40 11.21
N PHE A 144 9.98 -14.57 11.77
CA PHE A 144 8.62 -15.12 11.73
C PHE A 144 7.61 -14.29 12.50
N ILE A 145 7.98 -13.75 13.67
CA ILE A 145 7.12 -12.85 14.44
C ILE A 145 6.84 -11.58 13.64
N PHE A 146 7.89 -10.95 13.07
CA PHE A 146 7.74 -9.77 12.23
C PHE A 146 6.86 -10.03 11.01
N MET A 147 7.07 -11.16 10.31
CA MET A 147 6.25 -11.55 9.17
C MET A 147 4.78 -11.75 9.57
N SER A 148 4.54 -12.41 10.70
CA SER A 148 3.18 -12.65 11.21
C SER A 148 2.48 -11.36 11.60
N VAL A 149 3.18 -10.46 12.30
CA VAL A 149 2.66 -9.13 12.65
C VAL A 149 2.36 -8.31 11.40
N PHE A 150 3.24 -8.36 10.40
CA PHE A 150 3.04 -7.66 9.13
C PHE A 150 1.78 -8.16 8.41
N ILE A 151 1.60 -9.48 8.30
CA ILE A 151 0.41 -10.08 7.68
C ILE A 151 -0.86 -9.68 8.45
N LEU A 152 -0.85 -9.79 9.77
CA LEU A 152 -1.99 -9.38 10.61
C LEU A 152 -2.31 -7.90 10.45
N PHE A 153 -1.30 -7.05 10.39
CA PHE A 153 -1.47 -5.62 10.16
C PHE A 153 -2.06 -5.33 8.77
N THR A 154 -1.58 -6.00 7.71
CA THR A 154 -2.14 -5.88 6.36
C THR A 154 -3.62 -6.31 6.33
N VAL A 155 -3.96 -7.44 6.93
CA VAL A 155 -5.36 -7.92 6.99
C VAL A 155 -6.22 -6.94 7.80
N PHE A 156 -5.72 -6.44 8.92
CA PHE A 156 -6.42 -5.44 9.73
C PHE A 156 -6.71 -4.16 8.93
N VAL A 157 -5.71 -3.59 8.26
CA VAL A 157 -5.86 -2.39 7.43
C VAL A 157 -6.85 -2.65 6.28
N MET A 158 -6.77 -3.81 5.63
CA MET A 158 -7.69 -4.19 4.56
C MET A 158 -9.15 -4.26 5.04
N LEU A 159 -9.39 -4.89 6.20
CA LEU A 159 -10.71 -4.95 6.82
C LEU A 159 -11.20 -3.57 7.25
N TRP A 160 -10.30 -2.74 7.80
CA TRP A 160 -10.60 -1.38 8.21
C TRP A 160 -11.02 -0.51 7.03
N ILE A 161 -10.25 -0.51 5.93
CA ILE A 161 -10.59 0.21 4.68
C ILE A 161 -11.92 -0.28 4.12
N ARG A 162 -12.12 -1.60 4.04
CA ARG A 162 -13.36 -2.18 3.52
C ARG A 162 -14.58 -1.71 4.33
N HIS A 163 -14.48 -1.71 5.66
CA HIS A 163 -15.60 -1.36 6.52
C HIS A 163 -15.85 0.16 6.59
N HIS A 164 -14.79 0.97 6.71
CA HIS A 164 -14.92 2.41 6.91
C HIS A 164 -15.05 3.22 5.62
N ILE A 165 -14.46 2.75 4.52
CA ILE A 165 -14.45 3.50 3.24
C ILE A 165 -15.38 2.82 2.23
N VAL A 166 -15.09 1.58 1.82
CA VAL A 166 -15.78 0.92 0.69
C VAL A 166 -17.27 0.74 0.96
N LEU A 167 -17.63 0.25 2.15
CA LEU A 167 -19.04 0.04 2.51
C LEU A 167 -19.81 1.36 2.56
N ARG A 168 -19.19 2.43 3.06
CA ARG A 168 -19.83 3.76 3.12
C ARG A 168 -20.00 4.38 1.73
N ILE A 169 -19.01 4.25 0.86
CA ILE A 169 -19.15 4.68 -0.54
C ILE A 169 -20.29 3.94 -1.23
N LYS A 170 -20.43 2.62 -0.99
CA LYS A 170 -21.55 1.85 -1.53
C LYS A 170 -22.91 2.38 -1.07
N GLN A 171 -23.05 2.71 0.21
CA GLN A 171 -24.27 3.33 0.73
C GLN A 171 -24.59 4.66 0.02
N VAL A 172 -23.57 5.49 -0.23
CA VAL A 172 -23.73 6.75 -0.98
C VAL A 172 -24.20 6.50 -2.42
N ILE A 173 -23.63 5.51 -3.10
CA ILE A 173 -24.02 5.13 -4.46
C ILE A 173 -25.47 4.65 -4.49
N ASP A 174 -25.86 3.76 -3.55
CA ASP A 174 -27.22 3.24 -3.45
C ASP A 174 -28.22 4.40 -3.20
N TYR A 175 -27.87 5.34 -2.32
CA TYR A 175 -28.68 6.52 -2.04
C TYR A 175 -28.81 7.48 -3.23
N MET A 176 -27.73 7.70 -3.99
CA MET A 176 -27.81 8.43 -5.25
C MET A 176 -28.66 7.71 -6.29
N SER A 177 -28.61 6.38 -6.33
CA SER A 177 -29.45 5.59 -7.23
C SER A 177 -30.93 5.77 -6.91
N ASP A 178 -31.31 5.76 -5.64
CA ASP A 178 -32.69 6.05 -5.20
C ASP A 178 -33.15 7.45 -5.68
N ILE A 179 -32.30 8.48 -5.49
CA ILE A 179 -32.58 9.85 -5.94
C ILE A 179 -32.76 9.89 -7.47
N SER A 180 -31.90 9.20 -8.23
CA SER A 180 -31.99 9.14 -9.70
C SER A 180 -33.26 8.46 -10.21
N GLN A 181 -33.83 7.54 -9.42
CA GLN A 181 -35.10 6.89 -9.70
C GLN A 181 -36.31 7.75 -9.29
N GLY A 182 -36.08 8.96 -8.78
CA GLY A 182 -37.13 9.88 -8.32
C GLY A 182 -37.65 9.55 -6.92
N ASN A 183 -37.03 8.62 -6.20
CA ASN A 183 -37.37 8.32 -4.81
C ASN A 183 -36.70 9.35 -3.89
N LEU A 184 -37.41 10.44 -3.63
CA LEU A 184 -36.96 11.53 -2.74
C LEU A 184 -37.47 11.38 -1.30
N LEU A 185 -37.98 10.20 -0.93
CA LEU A 185 -38.53 9.93 0.41
C LEU A 185 -37.40 9.94 1.46
N GLU A 186 -37.71 10.46 2.65
CA GLU A 186 -36.72 10.69 3.71
C GLU A 186 -36.29 9.41 4.48
N ASN A 187 -36.84 8.24 4.14
CA ASN A 187 -36.69 7.03 4.96
C ASN A 187 -35.27 6.45 5.02
N SER A 188 -34.37 6.80 4.10
CA SER A 188 -32.99 6.29 4.04
C SER A 188 -31.97 7.31 4.56
N THR A 189 -32.12 7.77 5.80
CA THR A 189 -31.13 8.69 6.41
C THR A 189 -29.81 7.97 6.69
N ILE A 190 -28.90 8.02 5.72
CA ILE A 190 -27.47 7.74 5.95
C ILE A 190 -26.98 8.80 6.93
N LYS A 191 -26.79 8.43 8.20
CA LYS A 191 -26.30 9.35 9.23
C LYS A 191 -24.82 9.67 8.99
N ALA A 192 -24.54 10.88 8.50
CA ALA A 192 -23.21 11.45 8.59
C ALA A 192 -22.85 11.55 10.08
N LYS A 193 -21.83 10.81 10.51
CA LYS A 193 -21.45 10.72 11.93
C LYS A 193 -20.08 11.31 12.23
N GLY A 194 -19.30 11.66 11.19
CA GLY A 194 -17.95 12.18 11.34
C GLY A 194 -17.72 13.47 10.53
N ASN A 195 -16.47 13.92 10.55
CA ASN A 195 -15.98 15.12 9.88
C ASN A 195 -15.09 14.80 8.66
N ASN A 196 -15.13 13.58 8.14
CA ASN A 196 -14.35 13.21 6.95
C ASN A 196 -15.03 13.64 5.65
N GLU A 197 -14.32 13.51 4.54
CA GLU A 197 -14.75 13.87 3.19
C GLU A 197 -15.99 13.07 2.75
N ILE A 198 -16.16 11.83 3.21
CA ILE A 198 -17.33 10.99 2.90
C ILE A 198 -18.57 11.52 3.63
N ASP A 199 -18.45 11.92 4.89
CA ASP A 199 -19.54 12.50 5.66
C ASP A 199 -19.95 13.88 5.06
N GLN A 200 -18.99 14.69 4.61
CA GLN A 200 -19.27 15.93 3.87
C GLN A 200 -19.99 15.65 2.54
N LEU A 201 -19.56 14.63 1.79
CA LEU A 201 -20.22 14.19 0.56
C LEU A 201 -21.67 13.75 0.83
N ILE A 202 -21.91 12.95 1.87
CA ILE A 202 -23.26 12.52 2.29
C ILE A 202 -24.14 13.73 2.57
N ASN A 203 -23.64 14.71 3.33
CA ASN A 203 -24.39 15.93 3.66
C ASN A 203 -24.74 16.74 2.40
N GLY A 204 -23.79 16.90 1.47
CA GLY A 204 -24.04 17.59 0.20
C GLY A 204 -25.14 16.93 -0.64
N ILE A 205 -25.15 15.59 -0.69
CA ILE A 205 -26.18 14.84 -1.43
C ILE A 205 -27.55 14.94 -0.72
N GLN A 206 -27.60 14.94 0.60
CA GLN A 206 -28.84 15.16 1.35
C GLN A 206 -29.42 16.55 1.09
N TYR A 207 -28.58 17.58 1.06
CA TYR A 207 -28.99 18.93 0.69
C TYR A 207 -29.56 18.97 -0.74
N MET A 208 -28.85 18.39 -1.71
CA MET A 208 -29.31 18.29 -3.10
C MET A 208 -30.67 17.58 -3.22
N ARG A 209 -30.87 16.46 -2.50
CA ARG A 209 -32.16 15.76 -2.46
C ARG A 209 -33.28 16.67 -1.93
N SER A 210 -33.00 17.40 -0.85
CA SER A 210 -33.98 18.32 -0.23
C SER A 210 -34.44 19.37 -1.23
N GLU A 211 -33.49 20.02 -1.91
CA GLU A 211 -33.80 21.03 -2.94
C GLU A 211 -34.58 20.43 -4.12
N LEU A 212 -34.21 19.23 -4.60
CA LEU A 212 -34.96 18.55 -5.65
C LEU A 212 -36.40 18.23 -5.22
N SER A 213 -36.60 17.82 -3.96
CA SER A 213 -37.93 17.56 -3.42
C SER A 213 -38.78 18.82 -3.39
N LEU A 214 -38.20 19.95 -2.97
CA LEU A 214 -38.89 21.25 -2.98
C LEU A 214 -39.29 21.67 -4.41
N ILE A 215 -38.38 21.52 -5.38
CA ILE A 215 -38.64 21.84 -6.79
C ILE A 215 -39.78 20.97 -7.35
N VAL A 216 -39.73 19.65 -7.13
CA VAL A 216 -40.77 18.72 -7.60
C VAL A 216 -42.13 19.03 -6.97
N ASN A 217 -42.17 19.34 -5.68
CA ASN A 217 -43.41 19.74 -5.00
C ASN A 217 -43.96 21.06 -5.55
N ALA A 218 -43.10 22.06 -5.81
CA ALA A 218 -43.50 23.33 -6.40
C ALA A 218 -44.07 23.15 -7.82
N ILE A 219 -43.44 22.30 -8.64
CA ILE A 219 -43.95 21.95 -9.98
C ILE A 219 -45.32 21.28 -9.86
N ARG A 220 -45.47 20.29 -8.97
CA ARG A 220 -46.75 19.59 -8.76
C ARG A 220 -47.87 20.54 -8.32
N GLY A 221 -47.56 21.47 -7.41
CA GLY A 221 -48.51 22.52 -6.99
C GLY A 221 -48.91 23.43 -8.15
N THR A 222 -47.93 23.88 -8.93
CA THR A 222 -48.17 24.72 -10.12
C THR A 222 -49.03 24.00 -11.17
N SER A 223 -48.76 22.72 -11.45
CA SER A 223 -49.57 21.91 -12.35
C SER A 223 -51.02 21.76 -11.84
N HIS A 224 -51.22 21.65 -10.53
CA HIS A 224 -52.57 21.58 -9.96
C HIS A 224 -53.32 22.92 -10.12
N HIS A 225 -52.65 24.05 -9.93
CA HIS A 225 -53.23 25.36 -10.22
C HIS A 225 -53.60 25.54 -11.70
N ILE A 226 -52.73 25.11 -12.63
CA ILE A 226 -53.02 25.13 -14.07
C ILE A 226 -54.23 24.25 -14.37
N TYR A 227 -54.27 23.03 -13.82
CA TYR A 227 -55.39 22.11 -14.04
C TYR A 227 -56.73 22.73 -13.61
N ASN A 228 -56.78 23.36 -12.45
CA ASN A 228 -57.98 24.04 -11.96
C ASN A 228 -58.35 25.23 -12.87
N GLY A 229 -57.38 26.05 -13.28
CA GLY A 229 -57.62 27.16 -14.20
C GLY A 229 -58.12 26.73 -15.58
N VAL A 230 -57.64 25.58 -16.09
CA VAL A 230 -58.14 24.99 -17.34
C VAL A 230 -59.59 24.48 -17.18
N GLN A 231 -59.94 23.90 -16.04
CA GLN A 231 -61.34 23.53 -15.76
C GLN A 231 -62.25 24.75 -15.72
N GLU A 232 -61.85 25.83 -15.05
CA GLU A 232 -62.60 27.09 -15.02
C GLU A 232 -62.75 27.70 -16.43
N LEU A 233 -61.67 27.70 -17.22
CA LEU A 233 -61.71 28.16 -18.61
C LEU A 233 -62.68 27.31 -19.45
N SER A 234 -62.66 25.99 -19.29
CA SER A 234 -63.58 25.10 -20.03
C SER A 234 -65.04 25.34 -19.64
N ALA A 235 -65.32 25.55 -18.36
CA ALA A 235 -66.66 25.90 -17.88
C ALA A 235 -67.11 27.26 -18.44
N GLY A 236 -66.23 28.27 -18.41
CA GLY A 236 -66.50 29.59 -18.99
C GLY A 236 -66.72 29.55 -20.50
N ASN A 237 -65.97 28.73 -21.23
CA ASN A 237 -66.15 28.55 -22.67
C ASN A 237 -67.49 27.89 -23.01
N ASN A 238 -67.95 26.92 -22.20
CA ASN A 238 -69.26 26.32 -22.38
C ASN A 238 -70.39 27.32 -22.14
N ASP A 239 -70.28 28.17 -21.09
CA ASP A 239 -71.24 29.25 -20.84
C ASP A 239 -71.28 30.26 -22.00
N LEU A 240 -70.12 30.70 -22.46
CA LEU A 240 -70.02 31.63 -23.60
C LEU A 240 -70.59 31.01 -24.88
N SER A 241 -70.31 29.74 -25.15
CA SER A 241 -70.87 29.02 -26.29
C SER A 241 -72.39 28.92 -26.18
N SER A 242 -72.93 28.63 -24.99
CA SER A 242 -74.38 28.59 -24.76
C SER A 242 -75.04 29.95 -25.03
N ARG A 243 -74.46 31.03 -24.51
CA ARG A 243 -74.94 32.40 -24.74
C ARG A 243 -74.84 32.82 -26.21
N THR A 244 -73.79 32.39 -26.90
CA THR A 244 -73.62 32.64 -28.34
C THR A 244 -74.70 31.91 -29.15
N GLN A 245 -75.02 30.66 -28.77
CA GLN A 245 -76.11 29.89 -29.37
C GLN A 245 -77.48 30.56 -29.12
N GLU A 246 -77.73 31.02 -27.90
CA GLU A 246 -78.96 31.74 -27.54
C GLU A 246 -79.10 33.05 -28.32
N GLN A 247 -78.01 33.82 -28.45
CA GLN A 247 -77.98 35.04 -29.28
C GLN A 247 -78.21 34.75 -30.76
N ALA A 248 -77.63 33.69 -31.30
CA ALA A 248 -77.85 33.28 -32.69
C ALA A 248 -79.32 32.92 -32.92
N SER A 249 -79.95 32.18 -32.01
CA SER A 249 -81.39 31.87 -32.08
C SER A 249 -82.28 33.11 -31.96
N ALA A 250 -81.95 34.05 -31.07
CA ALA A 250 -82.69 35.31 -30.96
C ALA A 250 -82.58 36.19 -32.22
N LEU A 251 -81.42 36.18 -32.89
CA LEU A 251 -81.22 36.84 -34.18
C LEU A 251 -82.04 36.17 -35.29
N GLU A 252 -82.12 34.84 -35.30
CA GLU A 252 -82.94 34.07 -36.24
C GLU A 252 -84.44 34.39 -36.07
N GLU A 253 -84.93 34.43 -34.83
CA GLU A 253 -86.31 34.83 -34.51
C GLU A 253 -86.58 36.29 -34.93
N THR A 254 -85.62 37.20 -34.73
CA THR A 254 -85.72 38.59 -35.18
C THR A 254 -85.77 38.69 -36.70
N ALA A 255 -84.93 37.93 -37.41
CA ALA A 255 -84.93 37.88 -38.87
C ALA A 255 -86.26 37.34 -39.42
N SER A 256 -86.77 36.25 -38.85
CA SER A 256 -88.09 35.69 -39.21
C SER A 256 -89.23 36.68 -38.93
N SER A 257 -89.18 37.37 -37.78
CA SER A 257 -90.13 38.43 -37.45
C SER A 257 -90.06 39.59 -38.46
N MET A 258 -88.86 39.97 -38.90
CA MET A 258 -88.67 40.98 -39.95
C MET A 258 -89.20 40.52 -41.31
N GLU A 259 -89.05 39.25 -41.68
CA GLU A 259 -89.65 38.69 -42.89
C GLU A 259 -91.18 38.74 -42.82
N GLN A 260 -91.76 38.34 -41.69
CA GLN A 260 -93.22 38.39 -41.48
C GLN A 260 -93.76 39.83 -41.48
N LEU A 261 -93.05 40.77 -40.84
CA LEU A 261 -93.37 42.20 -40.90
C LEU A 261 -93.27 42.73 -42.33
N THR A 262 -92.22 42.38 -43.07
CA THR A 262 -92.05 42.78 -44.48
C THR A 262 -93.19 42.24 -45.34
N ALA A 263 -93.59 40.98 -45.16
CA ALA A 263 -94.73 40.39 -45.85
C ALA A 263 -96.04 41.10 -45.51
N THR A 264 -96.25 41.46 -44.24
CA THR A 264 -97.43 42.20 -43.78
C THR A 264 -97.46 43.61 -44.38
N VAL A 265 -96.33 44.32 -44.38
CA VAL A 265 -96.20 45.64 -45.02
C VAL A 265 -96.48 45.53 -46.52
N LYS A 266 -95.93 44.52 -47.21
CA LYS A 266 -96.22 44.27 -48.63
C LYS A 266 -97.72 44.04 -48.87
N ASN A 267 -98.37 43.20 -48.09
CA ASN A 267 -99.82 42.98 -48.19
C ASN A 267 -100.62 44.25 -47.92
N ASN A 268 -100.22 45.06 -46.93
CA ASN A 268 -100.87 46.33 -46.64
C ASN A 268 -100.71 47.33 -47.80
N THR A 269 -99.52 47.41 -48.40
CA THR A 269 -99.29 48.25 -49.58
C THR A 269 -100.10 47.80 -50.80
N GLU A 270 -100.24 46.49 -51.03
CA GLU A 270 -101.06 45.97 -52.13
C GLU A 270 -102.54 46.24 -51.88
N SER A 271 -103.03 46.00 -50.65
CA SER A 271 -104.41 46.32 -50.26
C SER A 271 -104.72 47.81 -50.42
N ALA A 272 -103.81 48.70 -49.99
CA ALA A 272 -103.95 50.13 -50.19
C ALA A 272 -103.97 50.52 -51.69
N ARG A 273 -103.17 49.84 -52.52
CA ARG A 273 -103.16 50.02 -53.98
C ARG A 273 -104.47 49.55 -54.62
N GLU A 274 -104.99 48.40 -54.21
CA GLU A 274 -106.27 47.85 -54.64
C GLU A 274 -107.44 48.77 -54.26
N VAL A 275 -107.49 49.22 -53.00
CA VAL A 275 -108.48 50.20 -52.51
C VAL A 275 -108.39 51.50 -53.31
N SER A 276 -107.19 52.02 -53.55
CA SER A 276 -106.99 53.21 -54.38
C SER A 276 -107.50 53.01 -55.81
N HIS A 277 -107.27 51.84 -56.41
CA HIS A 277 -107.81 51.49 -57.72
C HIS A 277 -109.35 51.43 -57.72
N LEU A 278 -109.95 50.80 -56.71
CA LEU A 278 -111.40 50.70 -56.56
C LEU A 278 -112.05 52.08 -56.35
N ILE A 279 -111.43 52.96 -55.56
CA ILE A 279 -111.88 54.36 -55.38
C ILE A 279 -111.83 55.10 -56.71
N ASN A 280 -110.74 54.96 -57.49
CA ASN A 280 -110.63 55.59 -58.82
C ASN A 280 -111.70 55.06 -59.80
N GLN A 281 -111.97 53.75 -59.80
CA GLN A 281 -113.05 53.15 -60.60
C GLN A 281 -114.43 53.67 -60.17
N THR A 282 -114.69 53.72 -58.86
CA THR A 282 -115.95 54.22 -58.29
C THR A 282 -116.13 55.70 -58.59
N SER A 283 -115.08 56.50 -58.49
CA SER A 283 -115.06 57.92 -58.88
C SER A 283 -115.35 58.09 -60.39
N ASN A 284 -114.78 57.25 -61.25
CA ASN A 284 -115.09 57.23 -62.68
C ASN A 284 -116.56 56.82 -62.98
N ILE A 285 -117.11 55.87 -62.22
CA ILE A 285 -118.52 55.49 -62.32
C ILE A 285 -119.41 56.63 -61.85
N ALA A 286 -119.07 57.30 -60.75
CA ALA A 286 -119.79 58.47 -60.25
C ALA A 286 -119.72 59.66 -61.21
N SER A 287 -118.57 59.89 -61.87
CA SER A 287 -118.46 60.95 -62.89
C SER A 287 -119.28 60.64 -64.15
N LYS A 288 -119.34 59.37 -64.57
CA LYS A 288 -120.20 58.92 -65.67
C LYS A 288 -121.69 58.86 -65.30
N GLY A 289 -122.02 58.57 -64.04
CA GLY A 289 -123.38 58.56 -63.50
C GLY A 289 -123.92 59.96 -63.20
N GLY A 290 -123.05 60.91 -62.87
CA GLY A 290 -123.41 62.32 -62.66
C GLY A 290 -123.92 63.05 -63.92
N GLY A 291 -123.85 62.41 -65.09
CA GLY A 291 -124.48 62.88 -66.33
C GLY A 291 -125.93 62.40 -66.54
N CYS A 292 -126.51 61.64 -65.61
CA CYS A 292 -127.88 61.16 -65.68
C CYS A 292 -128.58 61.25 -64.32
N TYR A 293 -129.04 62.44 -63.96
CA TYR A 293 -130.26 62.61 -63.16
C TYR A 293 -130.90 63.97 -63.51
N PRO A 294 -132.22 64.03 -63.78
CA PRO A 294 -132.94 65.23 -64.22
C PRO A 294 -133.10 66.30 -63.14
#